data_AF-A0A6Q2XJV4-F1
#
_entry.id   AF-A0A6Q2XJV4-F1
#
_cell.length_a   1.000
_cell.length_b   1.000
_cell.length_c   1.000
_cell.angle_alpha   90.00
_cell.angle_beta   90.00
_cell.angle_gamma   90.00
#
_symmetry.space_group_name_H-M   'P 1'
#
loop_
_entity.id
_entity.type
_entity.pdbx_description
1 polymer ?
#
loop_
_entity_poly.entity_id
_entity_poly.type
_entity_poly.pdbx_seq_one_letter_code
_entity_poly.pdbx_strand_id
1 'polypeptide(L)'
;MTGWIVGYVLLGTLCDWLGRRQGFLLSVSLSGLLGVAVCLSNSSVVFLLLRLSQGAMLAGVFLSSYLARLELCDPPHRLMVAMVSGFFAVAAELLLPGLAVLCRDWPVLQAVATLPLLTLLSYWCCVSVFPESPRWLLATGQIHQAKRCLQSFSIRNGVCLSEDIYPAENLLSEIDMAYPDDTQPHYHSVLELRSTRVIWRNCLILSFTLFIGTGIQYCFTRNLHRYSRNFYFSYFLRVLTGALACIFICLSVNRFGRRGILLLSAIITGLSSLLLLALTQYLHGGLVLVLSVLGLLFSQALAMLTVFFSSEVMPTVVRGGCLGLVLAAGCVGMAASSLMELQNNGGYFLHHVVFASFAVLSVLSIMLLPESKRKPLPDSLKDGENQRRPPLFLSRGDDLPLLCTRHRASDYDPENYSRLASATRKMLSKDSSPYKVAVPAHLPLLPSDGSALSILKEEALDGDLS
;
A
#
# COMPACT_ATOMS: atom_id res chain seq x y z
N MET A 1 -2.70 -6.86 22.94
CA MET A 1 -3.57 -6.67 21.76
C MET A 1 -4.47 -5.45 21.89
N THR A 2 -5.16 -5.24 23.02
CA THR A 2 -6.03 -4.07 23.22
C THR A 2 -5.35 -2.73 22.93
N GLY A 3 -4.13 -2.50 23.45
CA GLY A 3 -3.36 -1.30 23.14
C GLY A 3 -3.14 -1.12 21.63
N TRP A 4 -2.80 -2.19 20.91
CA TRP A 4 -2.60 -2.14 19.45
C TRP A 4 -3.89 -1.81 18.69
N ILE A 5 -5.03 -2.37 19.10
CA ILE A 5 -6.35 -2.07 18.50
C ILE A 5 -6.64 -0.58 18.61
N VAL A 6 -6.51 -0.03 19.83
CA VAL A 6 -6.75 1.41 20.10
C VAL A 6 -5.76 2.27 19.32
N GLY A 7 -4.48 1.88 19.32
CA GLY A 7 -3.42 2.57 18.59
C GLY A 7 -3.66 2.63 17.08
N TYR A 8 -4.02 1.52 16.44
CA TYR A 8 -4.29 1.49 15.00
C TYR A 8 -5.46 2.38 14.58
N VAL A 9 -6.53 2.40 15.38
CA VAL A 9 -7.69 3.26 15.10
C VAL A 9 -7.32 4.74 15.28
N LEU A 10 -6.76 5.10 16.43
CA LEU A 10 -6.46 6.50 16.75
C LEU A 10 -5.29 7.04 15.92
N LEU A 11 -4.13 6.38 15.97
CA LEU A 11 -2.93 6.86 15.29
C LEU A 11 -3.04 6.72 13.77
N GLY A 12 -3.89 5.82 13.26
CA GLY A 12 -4.20 5.76 11.82
C GLY A 12 -4.90 7.01 11.31
N THR A 13 -5.94 7.46 12.03
CA THR A 13 -6.60 8.74 11.71
C THR A 13 -5.66 9.92 11.90
N LEU A 14 -4.86 9.91 12.96
CA LEU A 14 -3.89 10.95 13.25
C LEU A 14 -2.81 11.06 12.17
N CYS A 15 -2.35 9.94 11.60
CA CYS A 15 -1.38 9.92 10.51
C CYS A 15 -1.91 10.54 9.22
N ASP A 16 -3.22 10.52 8.98
CA ASP A 16 -3.81 11.18 7.81
C ASP A 16 -3.87 12.70 7.99
N TRP A 17 -3.95 13.19 9.24
CA TRP A 17 -4.01 14.62 9.56
C TRP A 17 -2.63 15.26 9.76
N LEU A 18 -1.76 14.65 10.56
CA LEU A 18 -0.42 15.18 10.88
C LEU A 18 0.63 14.89 9.80
N GLY A 19 0.37 13.93 8.91
CA GLY A 19 1.34 13.40 7.96
C GLY A 19 2.04 12.13 8.45
N ARG A 20 2.73 11.47 7.53
CA ARG A 20 3.36 10.16 7.75
C ARG A 20 4.58 10.27 8.64
N ARG A 21 5.41 11.31 8.43
CA ARG A 21 6.62 11.52 9.22
C ARG A 21 6.32 11.98 10.63
N GLN A 22 5.47 12.99 10.80
CA GLN A 22 5.15 13.50 12.13
C GLN A 22 4.46 12.43 12.97
N GLY A 23 3.52 11.68 12.38
CA GLY A 23 2.89 10.54 13.03
C GLY A 23 3.90 9.47 13.50
N PHE A 24 4.89 9.16 12.66
CA PHE A 24 5.96 8.23 13.01
C PHE A 24 6.83 8.75 14.16
N LEU A 25 7.33 9.98 14.08
CA LEU A 25 8.21 10.56 15.10
C LEU A 25 7.51 10.69 16.46
N LEU A 26 6.25 11.12 16.48
CA LEU A 26 5.44 11.21 17.69
C LEU A 26 5.24 9.82 18.31
N SER A 27 4.88 8.83 17.49
CA SER A 27 4.66 7.46 17.95
C SER A 27 5.94 6.82 18.50
N VAL A 28 7.08 6.98 17.81
CA VAL A 28 8.38 6.45 18.27
C VAL A 28 8.78 7.11 19.59
N SER A 29 8.73 8.44 19.67
CA SER A 29 9.11 9.19 20.87
C SER A 29 8.28 8.75 22.08
N LEU A 30 6.95 8.68 21.93
CA LEU A 30 6.08 8.29 23.02
C LEU A 30 6.23 6.81 23.37
N SER A 31 6.41 5.92 22.39
CA SER A 31 6.68 4.50 22.63
C SER A 31 7.99 4.25 23.38
N GLY A 32 9.02 5.05 23.12
CA GLY A 32 10.31 4.99 23.81
C GLY A 32 10.21 5.45 25.25
N LEU A 33 9.58 6.61 25.49
CA LEU A 33 9.35 7.13 26.85
C LEU A 33 8.51 6.16 27.69
N LEU A 34 7.40 5.67 27.13
CA LEU A 34 6.57 4.66 27.80
C LEU A 34 7.33 3.35 28.01
N GLY A 35 8.19 2.98 27.06
CA GLY A 35 9.03 1.79 27.16
C GLY A 35 10.01 1.82 28.34
N VAL A 36 10.65 2.97 28.58
CA VAL A 36 11.51 3.20 29.75
C VAL A 36 10.68 3.22 31.03
N ALA A 37 9.51 3.86 31.01
CA ALA A 37 8.60 3.88 32.16
C ALA A 37 8.14 2.46 32.56
N VAL A 38 7.91 1.57 31.59
CA VAL A 38 7.59 0.14 31.85
C VAL A 38 8.71 -0.56 32.60
N CYS A 39 9.99 -0.24 32.35
CA CYS A 39 11.11 -0.86 33.07
C CYS A 39 11.14 -0.46 34.56
N LEU A 40 10.61 0.72 34.90
CA LEU A 40 10.64 1.30 36.25
C LEU A 40 9.36 0.99 37.06
N SER A 41 8.39 0.29 36.48
CA SER A 41 7.09 0.09 37.11
C SER A 41 7.17 -0.95 38.24
N ASN A 42 6.90 -0.53 39.47
CA ASN A 42 6.87 -1.40 40.64
C ASN A 42 5.46 -1.89 41.02
N SER A 43 4.41 -1.35 40.38
CA SER A 43 3.01 -1.74 40.61
C SER A 43 2.43 -2.44 39.38
N SER A 44 1.72 -3.55 39.59
CA SER A 44 1.10 -4.33 38.51
C SER A 44 0.08 -3.52 37.70
N VAL A 45 -0.68 -2.62 38.34
CA VAL A 45 -1.65 -1.77 37.64
C VAL A 45 -0.95 -0.76 36.74
N VAL A 46 0.10 -0.12 37.27
CA VAL A 46 0.91 0.85 36.52
C VAL A 46 1.60 0.14 35.35
N PHE A 47 2.15 -1.04 35.57
CA PHE A 47 2.74 -1.87 34.52
C PHE A 47 1.74 -2.16 33.38
N LEU A 48 0.53 -2.60 33.70
CA LEU A 48 -0.49 -2.91 32.69
C LEU A 48 -0.91 -1.67 31.90
N LEU A 49 -1.12 -0.53 32.57
CA LEU A 49 -1.49 0.73 31.91
C LEU A 49 -0.38 1.22 30.99
N LEU A 50 0.87 1.23 31.47
CA LEU A 50 2.02 1.62 30.67
C LEU A 50 2.23 0.68 29.48
N ARG A 51 2.04 -0.63 29.66
CA ARG A 51 2.16 -1.62 28.58
C ARG A 51 1.07 -1.47 27.53
N LEU A 52 -0.16 -1.14 27.96
CA LEU A 52 -1.27 -0.84 27.06
C LEU A 52 -0.96 0.41 26.23
N SER A 53 -0.54 1.50 26.87
CA SER A 53 -0.19 2.75 26.20
C SER A 53 1.01 2.59 25.27
N GLN A 54 2.06 1.88 25.70
CA GLN A 54 3.21 1.58 24.86
C GLN A 54 2.80 0.76 23.63
N GLY A 55 1.92 -0.23 23.81
CA GLY A 55 1.38 -1.02 22.71
C GLY A 55 0.59 -0.18 21.70
N ALA A 56 -0.16 0.82 22.18
CA ALA A 56 -0.87 1.75 21.30
C ALA A 56 0.11 2.58 20.45
N MET A 57 1.19 3.08 21.05
CA MET A 57 2.21 3.84 20.32
C MET A 57 2.98 2.97 19.33
N LEU A 58 3.34 1.74 19.70
CA LEU A 58 4.00 0.78 18.79
C LEU A 58 3.15 0.44 17.56
N ALA A 59 1.82 0.37 17.71
CA ALA A 59 0.92 0.20 16.57
C ALA A 59 0.97 1.41 15.61
N GLY A 60 1.10 2.63 16.13
CA GLY A 60 1.36 3.83 15.33
C GLY A 60 2.69 3.75 14.60
N VAL A 61 3.77 3.36 15.29
CA VAL A 61 5.10 3.16 14.67
C VAL A 61 5.01 2.19 13.49
N PHE A 62 4.35 1.05 13.67
CA PHE A 62 4.15 0.06 12.61
C PHE A 62 3.36 0.64 11.44
N LEU A 63 2.23 1.29 11.71
CA LEU A 63 1.37 1.85 10.67
C LEU A 63 2.03 2.97 9.87
N SER A 64 2.62 3.97 10.54
CA SER A 64 3.25 5.12 9.88
C SER A 64 4.46 4.69 9.05
N SER A 65 5.31 3.80 9.59
CA SER A 65 6.48 3.28 8.85
C SER A 65 6.06 2.44 7.65
N TYR A 66 4.98 1.66 7.77
CA TYR A 66 4.45 0.88 6.67
C TYR A 66 3.97 1.77 5.52
N LEU A 67 3.20 2.82 5.83
CA LEU A 67 2.69 3.78 4.85
C LEU A 67 3.81 4.59 4.19
N ALA A 68 4.75 5.10 4.99
CA ALA A 68 5.87 5.88 4.48
C ALA A 68 6.68 5.08 3.44
N ARG A 69 6.99 3.81 3.72
CA ARG A 69 7.71 2.95 2.77
C ARG A 69 6.96 2.74 1.47
N LEU A 70 5.64 2.57 1.52
CA LEU A 70 4.84 2.34 0.32
C LEU A 70 4.67 3.59 -0.54
N GLU A 71 4.55 4.75 0.09
CA GLU A 71 4.35 6.02 -0.60
C GLU A 71 5.65 6.59 -1.18
N LEU A 72 6.79 6.29 -0.57
CA LEU A 72 8.13 6.66 -1.05
C LEU A 72 8.66 5.75 -2.17
N CYS A 73 8.11 4.54 -2.34
CA CYS A 73 8.61 3.58 -3.31
C CYS A 73 7.84 3.57 -4.63
N ASP A 74 8.59 3.33 -5.71
CA ASP A 74 8.04 3.20 -7.06
C ASP A 74 7.09 2.00 -7.17
N PRO A 75 6.02 2.12 -7.98
CA PRO A 75 5.02 1.06 -8.17
C PRO A 75 5.55 -0.38 -8.39
N PRO A 76 6.60 -0.64 -9.22
CA PRO A 76 7.08 -2.00 -9.43
C PRO A 76 7.79 -2.60 -8.20
N HIS A 77 8.39 -1.78 -7.34
CA HIS A 77 9.21 -2.24 -6.21
C HIS A 77 8.45 -2.36 -4.88
N ARG A 78 7.21 -1.86 -4.81
CA ARG A 78 6.40 -1.85 -3.58
C ARG A 78 6.26 -3.20 -2.90
N LEU A 79 6.02 -4.25 -3.69
CA LEU A 79 5.91 -5.61 -3.15
C LEU A 79 7.23 -6.01 -2.48
N MET A 80 8.35 -5.83 -3.16
CA MET A 80 9.67 -6.21 -2.62
C MET A 80 9.98 -5.44 -1.33
N VAL A 81 9.74 -4.12 -1.31
CA VAL A 81 9.98 -3.28 -0.13
C VAL A 81 9.12 -3.72 1.05
N ALA A 82 7.84 -4.05 0.81
CA ALA A 82 6.97 -4.59 1.86
C ALA A 82 7.49 -5.95 2.38
N MET A 83 7.93 -6.84 1.50
CA MET A 83 8.41 -8.18 1.87
C MET A 83 9.76 -8.16 2.59
N VAL A 84 10.69 -7.30 2.19
CA VAL A 84 11.97 -7.09 2.88
C VAL A 84 11.73 -6.75 4.35
N SER A 85 10.73 -5.92 4.64
CA SER A 85 10.36 -5.64 6.03
C SER A 85 9.81 -6.85 6.80
N GLY A 86 9.10 -7.74 6.10
CA GLY A 86 8.65 -9.01 6.66
C GLY A 86 9.82 -9.92 7.04
N PHE A 87 10.87 -10.00 6.20
CA PHE A 87 12.07 -10.76 6.53
C PHE A 87 12.81 -10.21 7.75
N PHE A 88 12.90 -8.87 7.89
CA PHE A 88 13.45 -8.27 9.12
C PHE A 88 12.62 -8.60 10.36
N ALA A 89 11.29 -8.60 10.25
CA ALA A 89 10.41 -9.00 11.36
C ALA A 89 10.61 -10.47 11.74
N VAL A 90 10.70 -11.38 10.77
CA VAL A 90 11.01 -12.80 10.99
C VAL A 90 12.36 -12.97 11.67
N ALA A 91 13.41 -12.27 11.20
CA ALA A 91 14.73 -12.32 11.82
C ALA A 91 14.70 -11.84 13.28
N ALA A 92 13.96 -10.76 13.57
CA ALA A 92 13.76 -10.27 14.93
C ALA A 92 13.01 -11.29 15.81
N GLU A 93 11.96 -11.95 15.29
CA GLU A 93 11.24 -13.00 16.01
C GLU A 93 12.10 -14.24 16.28
N LEU A 94 13.01 -14.62 15.37
CA LEU A 94 13.96 -15.72 15.58
C LEU A 94 15.03 -15.37 16.63
N LEU A 95 15.47 -14.11 16.67
CA LEU A 95 16.47 -13.63 17.63
C LEU A 95 15.91 -13.49 19.05
N LEU A 96 14.61 -13.16 19.18
CA LEU A 96 13.97 -12.80 20.44
C LEU A 96 14.16 -13.84 21.58
N PRO A 97 13.99 -15.16 21.38
CA PRO A 97 14.25 -16.14 22.43
C PRO A 97 15.71 -16.14 22.90
N GLY A 98 16.67 -15.92 21.99
CA GLY A 98 18.09 -15.82 22.34
C GLY A 98 18.39 -14.61 23.20
N LEU A 99 17.80 -13.45 22.86
CA LEU A 99 17.89 -12.25 23.69
C LEU A 99 17.23 -12.44 25.06
N ALA A 100 16.09 -13.13 25.11
CA ALA A 100 15.40 -13.42 26.38
C ALA A 100 16.28 -14.27 27.32
N VAL A 101 16.96 -15.30 26.78
CA VAL A 101 17.89 -16.14 27.56
C VAL A 101 19.12 -15.34 28.02
N LEU A 102 19.63 -14.44 27.19
CA LEU A 102 20.78 -13.61 27.53
C LEU A 102 20.47 -12.58 28.61
N CYS A 103 19.32 -11.91 28.51
CA CYS A 103 18.94 -10.84 29.45
C CYS A 103 18.55 -11.36 30.83
N ARG A 104 18.00 -12.59 30.90
CA ARG A 104 17.46 -13.27 32.11
C ARG A 104 16.28 -12.55 32.79
N ASP A 105 16.36 -11.23 32.93
CA ASP A 105 15.35 -10.37 33.52
C ASP A 105 14.51 -9.65 32.46
N TRP A 106 13.20 -9.60 32.68
CA TRP A 106 12.27 -8.96 31.76
C TRP A 106 12.42 -7.42 31.63
N PRO A 107 12.80 -6.65 32.68
CA PRO A 107 13.01 -5.20 32.52
C PRO A 107 14.25 -4.92 31.67
N VAL A 108 15.29 -5.75 31.79
CA VAL A 108 16.50 -5.66 30.96
C VAL A 108 16.16 -5.96 29.51
N LEU A 109 15.38 -7.03 29.25
CA LEU A 109 14.91 -7.36 27.91
C LEU A 109 14.10 -6.20 27.28
N GLN A 110 13.24 -5.57 28.07
CA GLN A 110 12.46 -4.40 27.65
C GLN A 110 13.36 -3.18 27.35
N ALA A 111 14.38 -2.93 28.18
CA ALA A 111 15.35 -1.86 27.96
C ALA A 111 16.16 -2.11 26.67
N VAL A 112 16.65 -3.33 26.46
CA VAL A 112 17.37 -3.74 25.25
C VAL A 112 16.51 -3.59 23.99
N ALA A 113 15.20 -3.84 24.07
CA ALA A 113 14.28 -3.65 22.95
C ALA A 113 13.96 -2.16 22.67
N THR A 114 13.98 -1.30 23.68
CA THR A 114 13.60 0.12 23.57
C THR A 114 14.78 1.04 23.24
N LEU A 115 16.00 0.66 23.64
CA LEU A 115 17.21 1.45 23.40
C LEU A 115 17.48 1.70 21.90
N PRO A 116 17.38 0.70 20.98
CA PRO A 116 17.57 0.93 19.55
C PRO A 116 16.57 1.92 18.96
N LEU A 117 15.31 1.89 19.42
CA LEU A 117 14.27 2.82 18.97
C LEU A 117 14.61 4.27 19.34
N LEU A 118 15.14 4.50 20.54
CA LEU A 118 15.57 5.82 21.02
C LEU A 118 16.84 6.30 20.32
N THR A 119 17.83 5.42 20.10
CA THR A 119 19.06 5.81 19.39
C THR A 119 18.79 6.16 17.93
N LEU A 120 17.85 5.46 17.29
CA LEU A 120 17.48 5.74 15.90
C LEU A 120 16.56 6.97 15.78
N LEU A 121 15.92 7.40 16.85
CA LEU A 121 15.10 8.62 16.85
C LEU A 121 15.91 9.85 16.49
N SER A 122 17.15 9.99 16.99
CA SER A 122 18.02 11.12 16.65
C SER A 122 18.36 11.15 15.15
N TYR A 123 18.57 9.97 14.56
CA TYR A 123 18.82 9.80 13.13
C TYR A 123 17.58 10.11 12.28
N TRP A 124 16.40 9.62 12.67
CA TRP A 124 15.14 9.85 11.96
C TRP A 124 14.56 11.25 12.16
N CYS A 125 14.94 11.95 13.23
CA CYS A 125 14.59 13.34 13.43
C CYS A 125 15.17 14.24 12.33
N CYS A 126 16.30 13.83 11.74
CA CYS A 126 16.91 14.55 10.63
C CYS A 126 15.98 14.54 9.41
N VAL A 127 15.49 15.72 9.04
CA VAL A 127 14.61 15.96 7.87
C VAL A 127 15.21 15.39 6.59
N SER A 128 16.54 15.41 6.51
CA SER A 128 17.31 14.86 5.41
C SER A 128 17.13 13.36 5.24
N VAL A 129 17.01 12.60 6.32
CA VAL A 129 17.01 11.14 6.25
C VAL A 129 15.60 10.60 6.03
N PHE A 130 14.61 11.23 6.66
CA PHE A 130 13.22 10.81 6.59
C PHE A 130 12.35 11.98 6.12
N PRO A 131 12.20 12.17 4.79
CA PRO A 131 11.30 13.18 4.24
C PRO A 131 9.83 12.79 4.42
N GLU A 132 8.95 13.79 4.35
CA GLU A 132 7.50 13.57 4.34
C GLU A 132 7.05 12.95 3.00
N SER A 133 5.93 12.22 3.00
CA SER A 133 5.42 11.57 1.80
C SER A 133 5.00 12.60 0.73
N PRO A 134 5.63 12.63 -0.46
CA PRO A 134 5.26 13.57 -1.52
C PRO A 134 3.84 13.32 -2.03
N ARG A 135 3.37 12.06 -2.00
CA ARG A 135 2.00 11.71 -2.40
C ARG A 135 0.96 12.25 -1.42
N TRP A 136 1.25 12.19 -0.12
CA TRP A 136 0.36 12.76 0.90
C TRP A 136 0.31 14.30 0.79
N LEU A 137 1.46 14.96 0.57
CA LEU A 137 1.51 16.41 0.39
C LEU A 137 0.70 16.87 -0.83
N LEU A 138 0.79 16.15 -1.96
CA LEU A 138 -0.03 16.43 -3.14
C LEU A 138 -1.52 16.17 -2.88
N ALA A 139 -1.86 15.04 -2.26
CA ALA A 139 -3.24 14.65 -2.00
C ALA A 139 -3.95 15.55 -0.97
N THR A 140 -3.19 16.21 -0.09
CA THR A 140 -3.71 17.18 0.88
C THR A 140 -3.66 18.63 0.38
N GLY A 141 -3.21 18.88 -0.85
CA GLY A 141 -3.14 20.24 -1.44
C GLY A 141 -1.94 21.08 -0.98
N GLN A 142 -0.97 20.51 -0.27
CA GLN A 142 0.25 21.21 0.18
C GLN A 142 1.32 21.28 -0.92
N ILE A 143 0.97 21.91 -2.04
CA ILE A 143 1.75 21.87 -3.29
C ILE A 143 3.18 22.38 -3.10
N HIS A 144 3.36 23.53 -2.44
CA HIS A 144 4.68 24.11 -2.23
C HIS A 144 5.63 23.21 -1.40
N GLN A 145 5.10 22.51 -0.39
CA GLN A 145 5.90 21.54 0.37
C GLN A 145 6.22 20.29 -0.45
N ALA A 146 5.26 19.81 -1.26
CA ALA A 146 5.48 18.68 -2.16
C ALA A 146 6.62 18.97 -3.15
N LYS A 147 6.64 20.17 -3.75
CA LYS A 147 7.70 20.61 -4.66
C LYS A 147 9.08 20.60 -4.01
N ARG A 148 9.22 21.19 -2.81
CA ARG A 148 10.49 21.18 -2.06
C ARG A 148 10.97 19.76 -1.75
N CYS A 149 10.04 18.87 -1.41
CA CYS A 149 10.34 17.47 -1.15
C CYS A 149 10.88 16.78 -2.41
N LEU A 150 10.20 16.94 -3.55
CA LEU A 150 10.61 16.37 -4.84
C LEU A 150 11.94 16.93 -5.35
N GLN A 151 12.19 18.24 -5.21
CA GLN A 151 13.48 18.87 -5.52
C GLN A 151 14.61 18.29 -4.65
N SER A 152 14.34 18.05 -3.36
CA SER A 152 15.33 17.43 -2.47
C SER A 152 15.67 16.00 -2.91
N PHE A 153 14.70 15.24 -3.42
CA PHE A 153 14.94 13.91 -3.98
C PHE A 153 15.75 13.96 -5.27
N SER A 154 15.45 14.88 -6.19
CA SER A 154 16.18 15.00 -7.47
C SER A 154 17.64 15.36 -7.25
N ILE A 155 17.92 16.27 -6.32
CA ILE A 155 19.29 16.66 -5.95
C ILE A 155 20.06 15.48 -5.35
N ARG A 156 19.45 14.74 -4.41
CA ARG A 156 20.09 13.61 -3.72
C ARG A 156 20.33 12.40 -4.61
N ASN A 157 19.40 12.12 -5.52
CA ASN A 157 19.53 11.02 -6.46
C ASN A 157 20.48 11.36 -7.61
N GLY A 158 21.10 12.55 -7.62
CA GLY A 158 22.02 12.98 -8.66
C GLY A 158 21.35 13.19 -10.02
N VAL A 159 20.01 13.26 -10.06
CA VAL A 159 19.25 13.45 -11.32
C VAL A 159 19.54 14.83 -11.92
N CYS A 160 19.94 15.81 -11.09
CA CYS A 160 20.39 17.12 -11.53
C CYS A 160 21.81 17.13 -12.17
N LEU A 161 22.54 16.01 -12.16
CA LEU A 161 23.88 15.90 -12.77
C LEU A 161 23.87 15.25 -14.16
N SER A 162 22.71 14.80 -14.65
CA SER A 162 22.51 14.45 -16.05
C SER A 162 21.96 15.69 -16.75
N GLU A 163 22.52 16.07 -17.91
CA GLU A 163 22.25 17.31 -18.67
C GLU A 163 20.78 17.57 -19.06
N ASP A 164 19.85 16.70 -18.66
CA ASP A 164 18.42 16.93 -18.74
C ASP A 164 17.92 17.65 -17.47
N ILE A 165 18.05 18.98 -17.43
CA ILE A 165 17.39 19.86 -16.44
C ILE A 165 15.84 19.85 -16.63
N TYR A 166 15.38 19.34 -17.77
CA TYR A 166 13.99 19.33 -18.22
C TYR A 166 12.96 18.46 -17.46
N PRO A 167 13.25 17.29 -16.85
CA PRO A 167 12.21 16.42 -16.30
C PRO A 167 11.70 16.90 -14.93
N ALA A 168 12.55 17.53 -14.11
CA ALA A 168 12.14 18.05 -12.81
C ALA A 168 11.37 19.37 -12.96
N GLU A 169 11.82 20.27 -13.83
CA GLU A 169 11.13 21.54 -14.10
C GLU A 169 9.77 21.32 -14.79
N ASN A 170 9.68 20.39 -15.75
CA ASN A 170 8.41 20.03 -16.39
C ASN A 170 7.41 19.44 -15.39
N LEU A 171 7.86 18.58 -14.47
CA LEU A 171 7.00 18.03 -13.41
C LEU A 171 6.48 19.13 -12.48
N LEU A 172 7.34 20.08 -12.10
CA LEU A 172 6.97 21.21 -11.25
C LEU A 172 5.97 22.14 -11.97
N SER A 173 6.16 22.40 -13.26
CA SER A 173 5.24 23.19 -14.07
C SER A 173 3.92 22.49 -14.35
N GLU A 174 3.91 21.16 -14.51
CA GLU A 174 2.67 20.38 -14.64
C GLU A 174 1.85 20.40 -13.34
N ILE A 175 2.53 20.36 -12.19
CA ILE A 175 1.89 20.52 -10.89
C ILE A 175 1.28 21.92 -10.77
N ASP A 176 1.96 22.97 -11.27
CA ASP A 176 1.44 24.34 -11.32
C ASP A 176 0.23 24.49 -12.25
N MET A 177 0.23 23.80 -13.38
CA MET A 177 -0.92 23.79 -14.29
C MET A 177 -2.13 23.02 -13.73
N ALA A 178 -1.88 21.94 -12.99
CA ALA A 178 -2.94 21.10 -12.41
C ALA A 178 -3.53 21.70 -11.11
N TYR A 179 -2.74 22.50 -10.38
CA TYR A 179 -3.12 23.13 -9.12
C TYR A 179 -2.72 24.61 -9.12
N PRO A 180 -3.56 25.51 -9.67
CA PRO A 180 -3.34 26.94 -9.55
C PRO A 180 -3.31 27.35 -8.06
N ASP A 181 -2.44 28.31 -7.72
CA ASP A 181 -2.10 28.70 -6.35
C ASP A 181 -3.33 28.95 -5.44
N ASP A 182 -3.15 28.61 -4.16
CA ASP A 182 -4.11 28.70 -3.03
C ASP A 182 -5.23 27.65 -2.96
N THR A 183 -4.88 26.36 -3.05
CA THR A 183 -5.78 25.31 -2.52
C THR A 183 -5.53 25.15 -1.01
N GLN A 184 -6.53 25.48 -0.17
CA GLN A 184 -6.43 25.21 1.27
C GLN A 184 -6.31 23.70 1.53
N PRO A 185 -5.52 23.29 2.56
CA PRO A 185 -5.35 21.89 2.84
C PRO A 185 -6.67 21.25 3.25
N HIS A 186 -7.14 20.29 2.45
CA HIS A 186 -8.41 19.61 2.68
C HIS A 186 -8.17 18.27 3.39
N TYR A 187 -8.61 18.20 4.64
CA TYR A 187 -8.53 16.98 5.44
C TYR A 187 -9.89 16.30 5.46
N HIS A 188 -9.93 15.05 5.05
CA HIS A 188 -11.14 14.24 5.16
C HIS A 188 -11.20 13.53 6.51
N SER A 189 -12.39 13.47 7.09
CA SER A 189 -12.64 12.68 8.28
C SER A 189 -12.90 11.22 7.89
N VAL A 190 -12.45 10.28 8.72
CA VAL A 190 -12.74 8.84 8.54
C VAL A 190 -14.24 8.55 8.60
N LEU A 191 -15.04 9.41 9.23
CA LEU A 191 -16.51 9.31 9.22
C LEU A 191 -17.13 9.66 7.86
N GLU A 192 -16.49 10.56 7.10
CA GLU A 192 -16.90 10.92 5.73
C GLU A 192 -16.69 9.75 4.76
N LEU A 193 -15.78 8.83 5.10
CA LEU A 193 -15.54 7.58 4.39
C LEU A 193 -16.78 6.67 4.33
N ARG A 194 -17.66 6.74 5.34
CA ARG A 194 -18.91 5.97 5.33
C ARG A 194 -19.85 6.44 4.19
N SER A 195 -19.68 7.67 3.72
CA SER A 195 -20.40 8.21 2.57
C SER A 195 -19.94 7.56 1.25
N THR A 196 -18.66 7.22 1.14
CA THR A 196 -18.08 6.50 -0.02
C THR A 196 -18.33 4.99 0.08
N ARG A 197 -19.38 4.51 -0.58
CA ARG A 197 -19.88 3.13 -0.44
C ARG A 197 -18.87 2.10 -0.94
N VAL A 198 -18.12 2.38 -2.01
CA VAL A 198 -17.17 1.41 -2.58
C VAL A 198 -15.92 1.27 -1.70
N ILE A 199 -15.35 2.39 -1.25
CA ILE A 199 -14.16 2.39 -0.39
C ILE A 199 -14.47 1.72 0.95
N TRP A 200 -15.59 2.10 1.58
CA TRP A 200 -16.03 1.50 2.84
C TRP A 200 -16.26 -0.01 2.71
N ARG A 201 -16.92 -0.45 1.63
CA ARG A 201 -17.13 -1.89 1.35
C ARG A 201 -15.80 -2.62 1.21
N ASN A 202 -14.85 -2.09 0.45
CA ASN A 202 -13.54 -2.71 0.28
C ASN A 202 -12.79 -2.79 1.63
N CYS A 203 -12.87 -1.75 2.45
CA CYS A 203 -12.27 -1.71 3.79
C CYS A 203 -12.88 -2.77 4.71
N LEU A 204 -14.21 -2.91 4.72
CA LEU A 204 -14.90 -3.93 5.52
C LEU A 204 -14.51 -5.35 5.10
N ILE A 205 -14.47 -5.63 3.79
CA ILE A 205 -14.09 -6.97 3.32
C ILE A 205 -12.65 -7.31 3.69
N LEU A 206 -11.71 -6.37 3.56
CA LEU A 206 -10.32 -6.58 3.93
C LEU A 206 -10.15 -6.71 5.45
N SER A 207 -10.90 -5.93 6.24
CA SER A 207 -10.94 -6.04 7.70
C SER A 207 -11.43 -7.42 8.13
N PHE A 208 -12.52 -7.91 7.51
CA PHE A 208 -13.07 -9.24 7.76
C PHE A 208 -12.10 -10.35 7.36
N THR A 209 -11.46 -10.22 6.20
CA THR A 209 -10.46 -11.18 5.71
C THR A 209 -9.25 -11.26 6.65
N LEU A 210 -8.75 -10.12 7.14
CA LEU A 210 -7.63 -10.09 8.08
C LEU A 210 -8.02 -10.62 9.47
N PHE A 211 -9.24 -10.31 9.94
CA PHE A 211 -9.78 -10.84 11.19
C PHE A 211 -9.79 -12.38 11.19
N ILE A 212 -10.31 -12.99 10.12
CA ILE A 212 -10.33 -14.45 9.98
C ILE A 212 -8.92 -15.00 9.81
N GLY A 213 -8.14 -14.38 8.93
CA GLY A 213 -6.78 -14.80 8.61
C GLY A 213 -5.85 -14.81 9.82
N THR A 214 -6.07 -13.94 10.80
CA THR A 214 -5.30 -13.92 12.06
C THR A 214 -5.93 -14.78 13.16
N GLY A 215 -7.27 -14.78 13.28
CA GLY A 215 -7.96 -15.57 14.31
C GLY A 215 -7.77 -17.09 14.14
N ILE A 216 -7.80 -17.59 12.90
CA ILE A 216 -7.67 -19.02 12.60
C ILE A 216 -6.27 -19.58 12.89
N GLN A 217 -5.25 -18.73 12.98
CA GLN A 217 -3.86 -19.13 13.26
C GLN A 217 -3.73 -19.84 14.61
N TYR A 218 -4.56 -19.46 15.58
CA TYR A 218 -4.60 -20.12 16.88
C TYR A 218 -5.10 -21.55 16.79
N CYS A 219 -6.12 -21.82 15.98
CA CYS A 219 -6.62 -23.17 15.74
C CYS A 219 -5.50 -24.08 15.20
N PHE A 220 -4.72 -23.60 14.22
CA PHE A 220 -3.58 -24.35 13.70
C PHE A 220 -2.47 -24.52 14.75
N THR A 221 -2.11 -23.44 15.46
CA THR A 221 -1.01 -23.47 16.45
C THR A 221 -1.35 -24.38 17.64
N ARG A 222 -2.60 -24.42 18.09
CA ARG A 222 -3.04 -25.30 19.18
C ARG A 222 -3.03 -26.78 18.77
N ASN A 223 -3.29 -27.10 17.51
CA ASN A 223 -3.12 -28.46 16.99
C ASN A 223 -1.64 -28.89 16.98
N LEU A 224 -0.69 -27.98 16.77
CA LEU A 224 0.75 -28.27 16.93
C LEU A 224 1.09 -28.65 18.38
N HIS A 225 0.44 -28.03 19.37
CA HIS A 225 0.68 -28.29 20.78
C HIS A 225 0.22 -29.69 21.23
N ARG A 226 -0.72 -30.31 20.50
CA ARG A 226 -1.09 -31.72 20.71
C ARG A 226 0.03 -32.68 20.31
N TYR A 227 0.82 -32.32 19.31
CA TYR A 227 1.92 -33.14 18.83
C TYR A 227 3.18 -32.96 19.69
N SER A 228 3.50 -31.72 20.06
CA SER A 228 4.64 -31.41 20.94
C SER A 228 4.26 -30.34 21.94
N ARG A 229 4.44 -30.67 23.23
CA ARG A 229 4.19 -29.74 24.35
C ARG A 229 5.34 -28.72 24.53
N ASN A 230 6.43 -28.84 23.76
CA ASN A 230 7.55 -27.92 23.83
C ASN A 230 7.18 -26.56 23.24
N PHE A 231 7.19 -25.52 24.07
CA PHE A 231 6.88 -24.13 23.66
C PHE A 231 7.77 -23.66 22.49
N TYR A 232 9.06 -23.93 22.55
CA TYR A 232 10.00 -23.54 21.50
C TYR A 232 9.68 -24.18 20.15
N PHE A 233 9.17 -25.42 20.13
CA PHE A 233 8.84 -26.11 18.89
C PHE A 233 7.70 -25.40 18.15
N SER A 234 6.58 -25.11 18.82
CA SER A 234 5.47 -24.39 18.20
C SER A 234 5.82 -22.94 17.85
N TYR A 235 6.65 -22.28 18.68
CA TYR A 235 7.15 -20.93 18.41
C TYR A 235 7.99 -20.87 17.13
N PHE A 236 9.06 -21.67 17.02
CA PHE A 236 9.94 -21.66 15.85
C PHE A 236 9.21 -22.12 14.59
N LEU A 237 8.30 -23.09 14.70
CA LEU A 237 7.49 -23.53 13.57
C LEU A 237 6.62 -22.38 13.05
N ARG A 238 5.96 -21.62 13.95
CA ARG A 238 5.18 -20.43 13.56
C ARG A 238 6.05 -19.41 12.81
N VAL A 239 7.23 -19.09 13.35
CA VAL A 239 8.14 -18.12 12.73
C VAL A 239 8.63 -18.61 11.36
N LEU A 240 9.00 -19.89 11.24
CA LEU A 240 9.42 -20.51 9.99
C LEU A 240 8.30 -20.48 8.93
N THR A 241 7.06 -20.80 9.32
CA THR A 241 5.90 -20.70 8.41
C THR A 241 5.64 -19.27 7.96
N GLY A 242 5.92 -18.27 8.80
CA GLY A 242 5.89 -16.86 8.42
C GLY A 242 6.95 -16.51 7.37
N ALA A 243 8.18 -17.01 7.53
CA ALA A 243 9.25 -16.84 6.55
C ALA A 243 8.89 -17.46 5.20
N LEU A 244 8.35 -18.68 5.21
CA LEU A 244 7.89 -19.38 4.02
C LEU A 244 6.72 -18.65 3.35
N ALA A 245 5.82 -18.05 4.14
CA ALA A 245 4.74 -17.22 3.62
C ALA A 245 5.28 -15.97 2.90
N CYS A 246 6.30 -15.29 3.44
CA CYS A 246 6.95 -14.16 2.74
C CYS A 246 7.56 -14.59 1.40
N ILE A 247 8.28 -15.72 1.36
CA ILE A 247 8.88 -16.26 0.13
C ILE A 247 7.78 -16.61 -0.88
N PHE A 248 6.73 -17.29 -0.44
CA PHE A 248 5.58 -17.64 -1.28
C PHE A 248 4.95 -16.39 -1.91
N ILE A 249 4.71 -15.33 -1.12
CA ILE A 249 4.15 -14.09 -1.64
C ILE A 249 5.06 -13.45 -2.69
N CYS A 250 6.38 -13.39 -2.45
CA CYS A 250 7.34 -12.83 -3.40
C CYS A 250 7.29 -13.52 -4.76
N LEU A 251 7.21 -14.85 -4.77
CA LEU A 251 7.21 -15.67 -5.98
C LEU A 251 5.87 -15.65 -6.71
N SER A 252 4.77 -15.67 -5.97
CA SER A 252 3.44 -15.92 -6.53
C SER A 252 2.70 -14.66 -6.98
N VAL A 253 2.82 -13.54 -6.25
CA VAL A 253 2.00 -12.34 -6.49
C VAL A 253 2.27 -11.68 -7.84
N ASN A 254 3.54 -11.62 -8.27
CA ASN A 254 3.88 -11.02 -9.56
C ASN A 254 3.33 -11.83 -10.74
N ARG A 255 3.30 -13.17 -10.61
CA ARG A 255 2.82 -14.07 -11.67
C ARG A 255 1.29 -14.09 -11.73
N PHE A 256 0.62 -14.46 -10.65
CA PHE A 256 -0.82 -14.74 -10.63
C PHE A 256 -1.71 -13.53 -10.26
N GLY A 257 -1.11 -12.40 -9.90
CA GLY A 257 -1.85 -11.22 -9.45
C GLY A 257 -2.18 -11.25 -7.96
N ARG A 258 -2.65 -10.12 -7.43
CA ARG A 258 -2.75 -9.91 -5.97
C ARG A 258 -4.02 -10.59 -5.45
N ARG A 259 -5.14 -10.38 -6.13
CA ARG A 259 -6.43 -11.00 -5.76
C ARG A 259 -6.41 -12.51 -5.95
N GLY A 260 -5.78 -13.00 -7.03
CA GLY A 260 -5.66 -14.43 -7.31
C GLY A 260 -4.98 -15.19 -6.16
N ILE A 261 -3.84 -14.67 -5.68
CA ILE A 261 -3.13 -15.26 -4.53
C ILE A 261 -3.88 -15.08 -3.22
N LEU A 262 -4.59 -13.96 -3.05
CA LEU A 262 -5.45 -13.74 -1.88
C LEU A 262 -6.59 -14.77 -1.81
N LEU A 263 -7.24 -15.04 -2.95
CA LEU A 263 -8.26 -16.08 -3.06
C LEU A 263 -7.67 -17.48 -2.81
N LEU A 264 -6.55 -17.80 -3.44
CA LEU A 264 -5.89 -19.10 -3.29
C LEU A 264 -5.52 -19.37 -1.81
N SER A 265 -4.89 -18.40 -1.16
CA SER A 265 -4.51 -18.51 0.26
C SER A 265 -5.72 -18.63 1.18
N ALA A 266 -6.81 -17.89 0.92
CA ALA A 266 -8.06 -18.02 1.67
C ALA A 266 -8.71 -19.40 1.49
N ILE A 267 -8.76 -19.91 0.25
CA ILE A 267 -9.31 -21.23 -0.08
C ILE A 267 -8.52 -22.33 0.63
N ILE A 268 -7.19 -22.34 0.52
CA ILE A 268 -6.35 -23.37 1.16
C ILE A 268 -6.44 -23.29 2.68
N THR A 269 -6.48 -22.09 3.25
CA THR A 269 -6.68 -21.89 4.69
C THR A 269 -8.03 -22.46 5.15
N GLY A 270 -9.11 -22.16 4.43
CA GLY A 270 -10.45 -22.66 4.72
C GLY A 270 -10.56 -24.18 4.57
N LEU A 271 -10.02 -24.75 3.49
CA LEU A 271 -9.95 -26.20 3.27
C LEU A 271 -9.16 -26.91 4.37
N SER A 272 -7.99 -26.38 4.74
CA SER A 272 -7.16 -26.95 5.80
C SER A 272 -7.90 -26.95 7.14
N SER A 273 -8.62 -25.87 7.45
CA SER A 273 -9.45 -25.78 8.66
C SER A 273 -10.65 -26.73 8.63
N LEU A 274 -11.34 -26.88 7.50
CA LEU A 274 -12.47 -27.79 7.34
C LEU A 274 -12.04 -29.26 7.44
N LEU A 275 -10.92 -29.62 6.82
CA LEU A 275 -10.34 -30.96 6.90
C LEU A 275 -9.90 -31.29 8.33
N LEU A 276 -9.26 -30.34 9.03
CA LEU A 276 -8.94 -30.50 10.45
C LEU A 276 -10.22 -30.69 11.27
N LEU A 277 -11.26 -29.88 11.06
CA LEU A 277 -12.53 -30.03 11.78
C LEU A 277 -13.17 -31.41 11.56
N ALA A 278 -13.33 -31.84 10.31
CA ALA A 278 -14.06 -33.04 9.96
C ALA A 278 -13.28 -34.34 10.25
N LEU A 279 -11.94 -34.32 10.11
CA LEU A 279 -11.14 -35.53 10.16
C LEU A 279 -10.18 -35.62 11.37
N THR A 280 -10.19 -34.68 12.33
CA THR A 280 -9.31 -34.75 13.52
C THR A 280 -9.41 -36.08 14.28
N GLN A 281 -10.59 -36.73 14.30
CA GLN A 281 -10.79 -38.01 14.99
C GLN A 281 -10.37 -39.24 14.16
N TYR A 282 -10.23 -39.09 12.84
CA TYR A 282 -10.02 -40.20 11.89
C TYR A 282 -8.63 -40.19 11.23
N LEU A 283 -7.87 -39.10 11.37
CA LEU A 283 -6.56 -38.94 10.75
C LEU A 283 -5.42 -39.41 11.65
N HIS A 284 -4.40 -39.99 11.02
CA HIS A 284 -3.10 -40.22 11.65
C HIS A 284 -2.50 -38.87 12.08
N GLY A 285 -1.85 -38.84 13.25
CA GLY A 285 -1.31 -37.60 13.84
C GLY A 285 -0.35 -36.83 12.93
N GLY A 286 0.37 -37.51 12.04
CA GLY A 286 1.22 -36.87 11.03
C GLY A 286 0.46 -36.03 10.00
N LEU A 287 -0.73 -36.46 9.58
CA LEU A 287 -1.54 -35.71 8.60
C LEU A 287 -2.17 -34.47 9.23
N VAL A 288 -2.56 -34.56 10.52
CA VAL A 288 -3.01 -33.41 11.32
C VAL A 288 -1.89 -32.36 11.43
N LEU A 289 -0.64 -32.80 11.63
CA LEU A 289 0.53 -31.91 11.65
C LEU A 289 0.70 -31.21 10.29
N VAL A 290 0.73 -31.96 9.19
CA VAL A 290 0.90 -31.40 7.84
C VAL A 290 -0.20 -30.38 7.51
N LEU A 291 -1.47 -30.71 7.76
CA LEU A 291 -2.58 -29.77 7.55
C LEU A 291 -2.50 -28.52 8.43
N SER A 292 -2.03 -28.66 9.67
CA SER A 292 -1.86 -27.52 10.58
C SER A 292 -0.74 -26.59 10.11
N VAL A 293 0.39 -27.13 9.69
CA VAL A 293 1.51 -26.35 9.15
C VAL A 293 1.13 -25.67 7.84
N LEU A 294 0.45 -26.41 6.94
CA LEU A 294 -0.02 -25.88 5.66
C LEU A 294 -1.04 -24.75 5.87
N GLY A 295 -2.05 -24.99 6.70
CA GLY A 295 -3.07 -24.00 7.05
C GLY A 295 -2.44 -22.76 7.70
N LEU A 296 -1.46 -22.93 8.59
CA LEU A 296 -0.75 -21.82 9.23
C LEU A 296 0.03 -20.98 8.22
N LEU A 297 0.77 -21.62 7.30
CA LEU A 297 1.52 -20.92 6.24
C LEU A 297 0.59 -20.07 5.37
N PHE A 298 -0.50 -20.65 4.85
CA PHE A 298 -1.43 -19.93 3.98
C PHE A 298 -2.22 -18.86 4.72
N SER A 299 -2.50 -19.06 6.00
CA SER A 299 -3.15 -18.08 6.87
C SER A 299 -2.24 -16.88 7.17
N GLN A 300 -0.93 -17.11 7.38
CA GLN A 300 0.06 -16.03 7.47
C GLN A 300 0.20 -15.29 6.13
N ALA A 301 0.24 -16.03 5.02
CA ALA A 301 0.31 -15.43 3.69
C ALA A 301 -0.94 -14.58 3.38
N LEU A 302 -2.13 -15.06 3.75
CA LEU A 302 -3.39 -14.35 3.65
C LEU A 302 -3.35 -13.04 4.44
N ALA A 303 -2.88 -13.07 5.69
CA ALA A 303 -2.78 -11.90 6.55
C ALA A 303 -1.84 -10.84 5.96
N MET A 304 -0.60 -11.23 5.58
CA MET A 304 0.39 -10.32 5.00
C MET A 304 -0.10 -9.72 3.67
N LEU A 305 -0.70 -10.53 2.80
CA LEU A 305 -1.21 -10.08 1.51
C LEU A 305 -2.44 -9.17 1.68
N THR A 306 -3.29 -9.40 2.68
CA THR A 306 -4.43 -8.53 2.98
C THR A 306 -3.97 -7.13 3.39
N VAL A 307 -2.94 -7.02 4.24
CA VAL A 307 -2.36 -5.74 4.65
C VAL A 307 -1.75 -5.01 3.44
N PHE A 308 -0.98 -5.72 2.62
CA PHE A 308 -0.42 -5.16 1.39
C PHE A 308 -1.51 -4.70 0.42
N PHE A 309 -2.50 -5.55 0.15
CA PHE A 309 -3.59 -5.22 -0.75
C PHE A 309 -4.45 -4.06 -0.23
N SER A 310 -4.67 -3.97 1.08
CA SER A 310 -5.35 -2.83 1.70
C SER A 310 -4.61 -1.52 1.44
N SER A 311 -3.28 -1.52 1.50
CA SER A 311 -2.52 -0.31 1.22
C SER A 311 -2.54 0.11 -0.25
N GLU A 312 -2.75 -0.83 -1.19
CA GLU A 312 -2.87 -0.53 -2.62
C GLU A 312 -4.28 -0.02 -3.01
N VAL A 313 -5.33 -0.54 -2.38
CA VAL A 313 -6.73 -0.21 -2.73
C VAL A 313 -7.21 1.07 -2.06
N MET A 314 -6.66 1.44 -0.90
CA MET A 314 -7.14 2.60 -0.15
C MET A 314 -6.55 3.92 -0.68
N PRO A 315 -7.38 4.98 -0.81
CA PRO A 315 -6.92 6.27 -1.32
C PRO A 315 -5.97 6.96 -0.34
N THR A 316 -4.93 7.61 -0.85
CA THR A 316 -3.87 8.27 -0.05
C THR A 316 -4.39 9.13 1.10
N VAL A 317 -5.46 9.91 0.87
CA VAL A 317 -6.00 10.90 1.83
C VAL A 317 -6.53 10.24 3.11
N VAL A 318 -7.05 9.02 3.02
CA VAL A 318 -7.70 8.28 4.11
C VAL A 318 -7.05 6.91 4.34
N ARG A 319 -5.88 6.68 3.72
CA ARG A 319 -5.21 5.38 3.72
C ARG A 319 -4.81 4.97 5.12
N GLY A 320 -4.36 5.92 5.95
CA GLY A 320 -3.93 5.66 7.33
C GLY A 320 -5.08 5.16 8.18
N GLY A 321 -6.22 5.83 8.14
CA GLY A 321 -7.45 5.43 8.84
C GLY A 321 -7.96 4.07 8.37
N CYS A 322 -8.08 3.85 7.05
CA CYS A 322 -8.55 2.57 6.50
C CYS A 322 -7.62 1.40 6.87
N LEU A 323 -6.31 1.58 6.67
CA LEU A 323 -5.34 0.54 6.98
C LEU A 323 -5.28 0.28 8.49
N GLY A 324 -5.42 1.32 9.31
CA GLY A 324 -5.57 1.23 10.76
C GLY A 324 -6.79 0.39 11.15
N LEU A 325 -7.97 0.63 10.55
CA LEU A 325 -9.17 -0.17 10.79
C LEU A 325 -8.97 -1.66 10.41
N VAL A 326 -8.35 -1.92 9.27
CA VAL A 326 -8.04 -3.28 8.82
C VAL A 326 -7.11 -3.98 9.82
N LEU A 327 -6.00 -3.34 10.20
CA LEU A 327 -5.04 -3.90 11.17
C LEU A 327 -5.65 -4.08 12.57
N ALA A 328 -6.52 -3.16 12.99
CA ALA A 328 -7.27 -3.28 14.24
C ALA A 328 -8.17 -4.52 14.22
N ALA A 329 -8.89 -4.80 13.12
CA ALA A 329 -9.67 -6.01 12.95
C ALA A 329 -8.81 -7.29 13.01
N GLY A 330 -7.60 -7.26 12.42
CA GLY A 330 -6.62 -8.34 12.59
C GLY A 330 -6.21 -8.56 14.06
N CYS A 331 -5.99 -7.48 14.81
CA CYS A 331 -5.69 -7.59 16.24
C CYS A 331 -6.87 -8.11 17.06
N VAL A 332 -8.11 -7.80 16.66
CA VAL A 332 -9.31 -8.42 17.26
C VAL A 332 -9.34 -9.92 16.98
N GLY A 333 -8.92 -10.36 15.79
CA GLY A 333 -8.76 -11.79 15.46
C GLY A 333 -7.78 -12.50 16.39
N MET A 334 -6.61 -11.90 16.60
CA MET A 334 -5.61 -12.40 17.57
C MET A 334 -6.05 -12.31 19.03
N ALA A 335 -6.89 -11.32 19.39
CA ALA A 335 -7.43 -11.21 20.75
C ALA A 335 -8.53 -12.25 20.99
N ALA A 336 -9.39 -12.48 20.00
CA ALA A 336 -10.44 -13.50 20.06
C ALA A 336 -9.82 -14.86 20.38
N SER A 337 -8.74 -15.25 19.72
CA SER A 337 -8.06 -16.51 20.03
C SER A 337 -7.55 -16.63 21.47
N SER A 338 -7.01 -15.54 22.05
CA SER A 338 -6.56 -15.55 23.45
C SER A 338 -7.71 -15.70 24.46
N LEU A 339 -8.88 -15.12 24.19
CA LEU A 339 -10.08 -15.29 25.01
C LEU A 339 -10.61 -16.74 24.94
N MET A 340 -10.44 -17.38 23.79
CA MET A 340 -10.86 -18.75 23.55
C MET A 340 -9.99 -19.78 24.30
N GLU A 341 -8.71 -19.47 24.55
CA GLU A 341 -7.83 -20.30 25.38
C GLU A 341 -8.31 -20.37 26.83
N LEU A 342 -8.86 -19.26 27.34
CA LEU A 342 -9.34 -19.15 28.72
C LEU A 342 -10.64 -19.95 28.97
N GLN A 343 -11.48 -20.13 27.95
CA GLN A 343 -12.77 -20.87 28.04
C GLN A 343 -12.63 -22.41 27.89
N ASN A 344 -11.51 -22.97 28.34
CA ASN A 344 -10.90 -24.25 27.98
C ASN A 344 -11.74 -25.56 28.06
N ASN A 345 -13.05 -25.56 28.36
CA ASN A 345 -13.80 -26.78 28.70
C ASN A 345 -14.96 -27.19 27.77
N GLY A 346 -15.29 -26.46 26.68
CA GLY A 346 -16.38 -26.91 25.78
C GLY A 346 -16.49 -26.28 24.39
N GLY A 347 -15.78 -25.19 24.11
CA GLY A 347 -15.99 -24.40 22.88
C GLY A 347 -15.24 -24.85 21.62
N TYR A 348 -14.27 -25.77 21.71
CA TYR A 348 -13.31 -26.01 20.62
C TYR A 348 -13.97 -26.36 19.27
N PHE A 349 -14.96 -27.26 19.29
CA PHE A 349 -15.70 -27.63 18.09
C PHE A 349 -16.47 -26.44 17.51
N LEU A 350 -17.19 -25.71 18.36
CA LEU A 350 -17.93 -24.51 17.98
C LEU A 350 -17.01 -23.46 17.34
N HIS A 351 -15.79 -23.30 17.85
CA HIS A 351 -14.84 -22.31 17.35
C HIS A 351 -14.29 -22.65 15.97
N HIS A 352 -13.94 -23.92 15.74
CA HIS A 352 -13.53 -24.37 14.41
C HIS A 352 -14.68 -24.23 13.40
N VAL A 353 -15.92 -24.53 13.80
CA VAL A 353 -17.10 -24.36 12.94
C VAL A 353 -17.31 -22.87 12.58
N VAL A 354 -17.18 -21.97 13.56
CA VAL A 354 -17.34 -20.52 13.34
C VAL A 354 -16.24 -19.99 12.42
N PHE A 355 -14.96 -20.30 12.67
CA PHE A 355 -13.88 -19.82 11.80
C PHE A 355 -13.89 -20.46 10.42
N ALA A 356 -14.29 -21.73 10.28
CA ALA A 356 -14.41 -22.38 8.99
C ALA A 356 -15.57 -21.78 8.16
N SER A 357 -16.72 -21.52 8.78
CA SER A 357 -17.84 -20.85 8.10
C SER A 357 -17.49 -19.41 7.70
N PHE A 358 -16.80 -18.68 8.57
CA PHE A 358 -16.27 -17.36 8.25
C PHE A 358 -15.22 -17.39 7.13
N ALA A 359 -14.36 -18.42 7.07
CA ALA A 359 -13.41 -18.57 5.97
C ALA A 359 -14.11 -18.74 4.62
N VAL A 360 -15.21 -19.51 4.55
CA VAL A 360 -16.04 -19.60 3.33
C VAL A 360 -16.65 -18.24 2.98
N LEU A 361 -17.19 -17.53 3.98
CA LEU A 361 -17.73 -16.18 3.78
C LEU A 361 -16.65 -15.18 3.32
N SER A 362 -15.41 -15.34 3.77
CA SER A 362 -14.26 -14.54 3.34
C SER A 362 -13.94 -14.80 1.88
N VAL A 363 -13.95 -16.05 1.41
CA VAL A 363 -13.71 -16.38 0.00
C VAL A 363 -14.77 -15.72 -0.89
N LEU A 364 -16.04 -15.83 -0.51
CA LEU A 364 -17.15 -15.15 -1.20
C LEU A 364 -16.95 -13.63 -1.21
N SER A 365 -16.56 -13.05 -0.07
CA SER A 365 -16.32 -11.61 0.04
C SER A 365 -15.14 -11.14 -0.81
N ILE A 366 -14.03 -11.89 -0.86
CA ILE A 366 -12.86 -11.56 -1.67
C ILE A 366 -13.20 -11.54 -3.16
N MET A 367 -14.18 -12.35 -3.60
CA MET A 367 -14.64 -12.29 -4.99
C MET A 367 -15.19 -10.91 -5.38
N LEU A 368 -15.69 -10.12 -4.43
CA LEU A 368 -16.21 -8.77 -4.69
C LEU A 368 -15.11 -7.71 -4.87
N LEU A 369 -13.84 -8.02 -4.56
CA LEU A 369 -12.76 -7.02 -4.61
C LEU A 369 -12.27 -6.76 -6.04
N PRO A 370 -11.96 -5.50 -6.39
CA PRO A 370 -11.34 -5.18 -7.68
C PRO A 370 -9.92 -5.78 -7.77
N GLU A 371 -9.40 -6.02 -8.97
CA GLU A 371 -7.98 -6.38 -9.13
C GLU A 371 -7.11 -5.11 -9.04
N SER A 372 -6.04 -5.14 -8.23
CA SER A 372 -5.07 -4.03 -8.05
C SER A 372 -3.87 -4.11 -8.99
N LYS A 373 -3.68 -5.23 -9.71
CA LYS A 373 -2.49 -5.47 -10.56
C LYS A 373 -2.34 -4.37 -11.63
N ARG A 374 -1.16 -3.72 -11.64
CA ARG A 374 -0.71 -2.69 -12.61
C ARG A 374 -1.56 -1.42 -12.66
N LYS A 375 -2.37 -1.15 -11.63
CA LYS A 375 -3.11 0.11 -11.49
C LYS A 375 -2.33 1.11 -10.61
N PRO A 376 -2.42 2.42 -10.89
CA PRO A 376 -1.87 3.43 -10.00
C PRO A 376 -2.58 3.39 -8.64
N LEU A 377 -1.92 3.91 -7.59
CA LEU A 377 -2.56 4.08 -6.30
C LEU A 377 -3.66 5.15 -6.44
N PRO A 378 -4.83 4.94 -5.84
CA PRO A 378 -5.83 5.99 -5.81
C PRO A 378 -5.32 7.13 -4.93
N ASP A 379 -5.25 8.32 -5.52
CA ASP A 379 -4.77 9.51 -4.82
C ASP A 379 -5.96 10.39 -4.32
N SER A 380 -7.19 10.14 -4.80
CA SER A 380 -8.41 10.88 -4.41
C SER A 380 -9.58 9.93 -4.08
N LEU A 381 -10.54 10.41 -3.27
CA LEU A 381 -11.78 9.68 -2.96
C LEU A 381 -12.59 9.33 -4.21
N LYS A 382 -12.61 10.22 -5.21
CA LYS A 382 -13.32 9.99 -6.49
C LYS A 382 -12.72 8.81 -7.26
N ASP A 383 -11.39 8.69 -7.25
CA ASP A 383 -10.68 7.59 -7.90
C ASP A 383 -10.93 6.26 -7.17
N GLY A 384 -10.96 6.28 -5.84
CA GLY A 384 -11.34 5.12 -5.03
C GLY A 384 -12.77 4.64 -5.28
N GLU A 385 -13.74 5.53 -5.47
CA GLU A 385 -15.14 5.17 -5.72
C GLU A 385 -15.36 4.62 -7.15
N ASN A 386 -14.51 5.06 -8.10
CA ASN A 386 -14.52 4.60 -9.49
C ASN A 386 -13.88 3.20 -9.67
N GLN A 387 -13.20 2.66 -8.66
CA GLN A 387 -12.68 1.29 -8.65
C GLN A 387 -13.79 0.24 -8.44
N ARG A 388 -14.82 0.27 -9.29
CA ARG A 388 -15.85 -0.77 -9.34
C ARG A 388 -15.35 -1.98 -10.13
N ARG A 389 -15.79 -3.16 -9.70
CA ARG A 389 -15.63 -4.39 -10.46
C ARG A 389 -16.53 -4.30 -11.71
N PRO A 390 -16.05 -4.68 -12.91
CA PRO A 390 -16.96 -5.03 -14.00
C PRO A 390 -17.85 -6.22 -13.57
N PRO A 391 -19.13 -6.25 -13.98
CA PRO A 391 -20.08 -7.27 -13.53
C PRO A 391 -19.58 -8.69 -13.82
N LEU A 392 -19.83 -9.61 -12.88
CA LEU A 392 -19.44 -11.03 -12.94
C LEU A 392 -20.02 -11.79 -14.14
N PHE A 393 -21.20 -11.36 -14.56
CA PHE A 393 -21.87 -11.85 -15.74
C PHE A 393 -21.82 -10.70 -16.76
N LEU A 394 -21.06 -10.90 -17.84
CA LEU A 394 -21.42 -10.22 -19.07
C LEU A 394 -22.83 -10.71 -19.38
N SER A 395 -23.84 -9.85 -19.23
CA SER A 395 -25.12 -10.10 -19.86
C SER A 395 -24.83 -10.11 -21.35
N ARG A 396 -24.67 -11.30 -21.91
CA ARG A 396 -24.74 -11.51 -23.35
C ARG A 396 -26.20 -11.20 -23.69
N GLY A 397 -26.48 -9.92 -23.93
CA GLY A 397 -27.72 -9.51 -24.56
C GLY A 397 -27.66 -10.04 -25.98
N ASP A 398 -28.32 -11.16 -26.21
CA ASP A 398 -28.70 -11.58 -27.54
C ASP A 398 -29.80 -10.63 -28.00
N ASP A 399 -29.44 -9.72 -28.93
CA ASP A 399 -30.30 -9.21 -30.00
C ASP A 399 -29.37 -8.66 -31.12
N LEU A 400 -29.31 -9.40 -32.24
CA LEU A 400 -28.63 -9.07 -33.51
C LEU A 400 -29.53 -8.12 -34.36
N PRO A 401 -29.10 -7.45 -35.47
CA PRO A 401 -28.14 -7.96 -36.46
C PRO A 401 -27.07 -7.01 -37.01
N LEU A 402 -26.04 -7.69 -37.52
CA LEU A 402 -25.03 -7.30 -38.50
C LEU A 402 -25.40 -6.14 -39.45
N LEU A 403 -24.59 -5.08 -39.45
CA LEU A 403 -24.07 -4.42 -40.67
C LEU A 403 -22.83 -3.58 -40.32
N CYS A 404 -21.68 -4.12 -40.73
CA CYS A 404 -20.41 -3.49 -41.08
C CYS A 404 -20.13 -2.02 -40.66
N THR A 405 -19.10 -1.82 -39.84
CA THR A 405 -17.88 -1.13 -40.31
C THR A 405 -16.65 -1.68 -39.58
N ARG A 406 -15.66 -2.02 -40.40
CA ARG A 406 -14.39 -2.65 -40.08
C ARG A 406 -13.47 -1.67 -39.34
N HIS A 407 -13.01 -2.00 -38.13
CA HIS A 407 -11.61 -1.70 -37.78
C HIS A 407 -11.00 -2.62 -36.69
N ARG A 408 -10.04 -3.42 -37.16
CA ARG A 408 -8.79 -3.89 -36.54
C ARG A 408 -8.80 -4.35 -35.08
N ALA A 409 -8.65 -5.66 -34.91
CA ALA A 409 -8.03 -6.29 -33.75
C ALA A 409 -6.70 -5.58 -33.39
N SER A 410 -6.48 -5.37 -32.08
CA SER A 410 -5.16 -5.02 -31.55
C SER A 410 -4.76 -6.11 -30.56
N ASP A 411 -3.70 -6.82 -30.95
CA ASP A 411 -2.88 -7.66 -30.10
C ASP A 411 -2.45 -6.93 -28.83
N TYR A 412 -2.35 -7.70 -27.74
CA TYR A 412 -1.79 -7.24 -26.47
C TYR A 412 -0.26 -7.32 -26.54
N ASP A 413 0.36 -6.17 -26.74
CA ASP A 413 1.81 -6.00 -26.89
C ASP A 413 2.43 -5.46 -25.57
N PRO A 414 3.34 -6.19 -24.89
CA PRO A 414 3.96 -5.76 -23.64
C PRO A 414 4.79 -4.47 -23.74
N GLU A 415 5.12 -4.02 -24.96
CA GLU A 415 5.81 -2.74 -25.21
C GLU A 415 4.88 -1.51 -25.09
N ASN A 416 3.56 -1.69 -24.95
CA ASN A 416 2.64 -0.56 -24.80
C ASN A 416 2.64 0.11 -23.42
N TYR A 417 3.26 -0.49 -22.39
CA TYR A 417 3.37 0.15 -21.07
C TYR A 417 4.54 1.15 -21.00
N SER A 418 5.65 0.87 -21.70
CA SER A 418 6.70 1.87 -21.95
C SER A 418 6.22 2.95 -22.92
N ARG A 419 5.32 2.59 -23.85
CA ARG A 419 4.63 3.57 -24.69
C ARG A 419 3.54 4.36 -23.99
N LEU A 420 2.96 3.90 -22.88
CA LEU A 420 1.98 4.72 -22.13
C LEU A 420 2.70 5.87 -21.42
N ALA A 421 3.85 5.60 -20.81
CA ALA A 421 4.75 6.65 -20.29
C ALA A 421 5.32 7.54 -21.41
N SER A 422 5.55 7.00 -22.62
CA SER A 422 5.91 7.83 -23.79
C SER A 422 4.72 8.52 -24.45
N ALA A 423 3.48 8.05 -24.27
CA ALA A 423 2.25 8.61 -24.85
C ALA A 423 1.71 9.74 -23.98
N THR A 424 1.89 9.69 -22.66
CA THR A 424 1.74 10.87 -21.80
C THR A 424 2.77 11.94 -22.21
N ARG A 425 3.99 11.53 -22.58
CA ARG A 425 5.04 12.40 -23.15
C ARG A 425 4.73 12.93 -24.57
N LYS A 426 3.90 12.25 -25.36
CA LYS A 426 3.61 12.57 -26.78
C LYS A 426 2.22 13.20 -27.01
N MET A 427 1.30 13.09 -26.05
CA MET A 427 0.04 13.85 -26.04
C MET A 427 0.26 15.31 -25.63
N LEU A 428 1.32 15.61 -24.87
CA LEU A 428 1.78 16.98 -24.61
C LEU A 428 2.59 17.60 -25.77
N SER A 429 2.92 16.84 -26.82
CA SER A 429 3.64 17.34 -27.99
C SER A 429 2.76 17.49 -29.23
N LYS A 430 1.42 17.49 -29.09
CA LYS A 430 0.52 17.70 -30.23
C LYS A 430 -0.77 18.40 -29.82
N ASP A 431 -0.63 19.61 -29.29
CA ASP A 431 -1.61 20.70 -29.42
C ASP A 431 -0.93 22.05 -29.12
N SER A 432 0.00 22.43 -30.01
CA SER A 432 0.41 23.83 -30.17
C SER A 432 0.98 24.03 -31.57
N SER A 433 0.10 24.11 -32.57
CA SER A 433 0.42 24.83 -33.81
C SER A 433 -0.64 25.90 -34.07
N PRO A 434 -0.45 27.14 -33.58
CA PRO A 434 -1.12 28.28 -34.17
C PRO A 434 -0.38 28.66 -35.45
N TYR A 435 -1.13 28.66 -36.54
CA TYR A 435 -1.02 29.55 -37.71
C TYR A 435 0.11 30.61 -37.62
N LYS A 436 1.10 30.52 -38.51
CA LYS A 436 1.89 31.70 -38.92
C LYS A 436 1.38 32.14 -40.29
N VAL A 437 0.57 33.19 -40.30
CA VAL A 437 0.39 34.06 -41.47
C VAL A 437 1.68 34.85 -41.62
N ALA A 438 2.38 34.67 -42.75
CA ALA A 438 3.41 35.60 -43.21
C ALA A 438 2.80 36.43 -44.35
N VAL A 439 2.63 37.73 -44.11
CA VAL A 439 2.30 38.73 -45.13
C VAL A 439 3.61 39.12 -45.86
N PRO A 440 3.60 39.34 -47.19
CA PRO A 440 4.82 39.42 -47.99
C PRO A 440 5.39 40.84 -48.06
N ALA A 441 6.71 40.95 -48.23
CA ALA A 441 7.38 42.14 -48.77
C ALA A 441 8.45 41.71 -49.78
N HIS A 442 8.41 42.35 -50.94
CA HIS A 442 9.15 42.07 -52.17
C HIS A 442 10.68 42.30 -52.10
N LEU A 443 11.42 41.39 -52.76
CA LEU A 443 12.44 41.55 -53.84
C LEU A 443 13.34 42.80 -53.94
N PRO A 444 14.61 42.64 -54.39
CA PRO A 444 14.95 42.70 -55.84
C PRO A 444 16.00 41.65 -56.29
N LEU A 445 15.84 40.92 -57.41
CA LEU A 445 16.07 41.18 -58.84
C LEU A 445 17.55 41.28 -59.27
N LEU A 446 18.00 40.32 -60.11
CA LEU A 446 18.75 40.43 -61.39
C LEU A 446 19.45 39.09 -61.74
N PRO A 447 19.79 38.79 -63.02
CA PRO A 447 19.01 38.89 -64.26
C PRO A 447 18.94 37.55 -65.01
N SER A 448 17.98 37.40 -65.94
CA SER A 448 18.08 36.43 -67.04
C SER A 448 17.80 37.12 -68.36
N ASP A 449 18.62 36.79 -69.34
CA ASP A 449 18.70 37.36 -70.68
C ASP A 449 17.39 37.42 -71.48
N GLY A 450 17.23 38.56 -72.16
CA GLY A 450 16.96 38.69 -73.59
C GLY A 450 16.04 37.68 -74.29
N SER A 451 14.82 38.12 -74.61
CA SER A 451 14.34 38.09 -75.99
C SER A 451 13.10 38.95 -76.20
N ALA A 452 13.27 39.90 -77.12
CA ALA A 452 12.31 40.32 -78.14
C ALA A 452 11.02 41.09 -77.77
N LEU A 453 10.96 42.27 -78.41
CA LEU A 453 9.80 42.92 -79.03
C LEU A 453 8.90 43.84 -78.19
N SER A 454 9.17 45.14 -78.37
CA SER A 454 8.32 46.06 -79.16
C SER A 454 7.44 47.09 -78.42
N ILE A 455 7.73 48.36 -78.75
CA ILE A 455 6.77 49.42 -79.13
C ILE A 455 6.29 50.43 -78.05
N LEU A 456 6.94 51.61 -78.13
CA LEU A 456 6.42 52.99 -78.22
C LEU A 456 5.95 53.80 -76.98
N LYS A 457 6.56 55.00 -76.94
CA LYS A 457 6.03 56.37 -76.68
C LYS A 457 5.88 56.83 -75.21
N GLU A 458 6.67 57.84 -74.82
CA GLU A 458 6.30 59.30 -74.69
C GLU A 458 5.50 59.53 -73.40
N GLU A 459 5.70 60.53 -72.55
CA GLU A 459 6.45 61.80 -72.56
C GLU A 459 6.25 62.42 -71.15
N ALA A 460 7.18 63.27 -70.69
CA ALA A 460 6.94 64.46 -69.85
C ALA A 460 6.28 64.29 -68.43
N LEU A 461 6.51 65.10 -67.40
CA LEU A 461 7.31 66.28 -67.07
C LEU A 461 7.14 66.48 -65.54
N ASP A 462 8.10 67.14 -64.90
CA ASP A 462 7.99 68.01 -63.71
C ASP A 462 7.34 67.47 -62.41
N GLY A 463 7.81 67.77 -61.20
CA GLY A 463 8.76 68.77 -60.73
C GLY A 463 8.48 69.00 -59.23
N ASP A 464 9.56 69.32 -58.50
CA ASP A 464 9.63 70.10 -57.25
C ASP A 464 8.85 69.65 -55.97
N LEU A 465 9.56 69.28 -54.89
CA LEU A 465 10.23 70.14 -53.88
C LEU A 465 9.25 70.91 -52.97
N SER A 466 9.02 70.36 -51.77
CA SER A 466 9.24 71.04 -50.48
C SER A 466 9.13 70.06 -49.32
#